data_AF-A0A401FMG0-F1
#
_entry.id   AF-A0A401FMG0-F1
#
_cell.length_a   1.000
_cell.length_b   1.000
_cell.length_c   1.000
_cell.angle_alpha   90.00
_cell.angle_beta   90.00
_cell.angle_gamma   90.00
#
_symmetry.space_group_name_H-M   'P 1'
#
loop_
_entity.id
_entity.type
_entity.pdbx_description
1 polymer ?
#
loop_
_entity_poly.entity_id
_entity_poly.type
_entity_poly.pdbx_seq_one_letter_code
_entity_poly.pdbx_strand_id
1 'polypeptide(L)'
;MINADIMTAIVTPFGADGEIDFNALEELTNHLIATGSQGFVIGGTTGETPTLSHDEKVELYTRFAQIVAGRATVIAGTGSNSTQETTNFTHEVSEIPGIDYALVVVPYYNKPNQRGMMAHFEVVAENSNVPLIMYNIPGRTGVTMATDTVVTLSHNANIAGVKQCTSIEDLEYLVENTDDFNVYTGEDVQALSAKMIGANGVISVASHIYGSEMREMYDAFDKGDLKLLEP
;
A
#
# COMPACT_ATOMS: atom_id res chain seq x y z
N MET A 1 10.66 -10.32 2.04
CA MET A 1 9.33 -10.08 2.65
C MET A 1 9.35 -8.79 3.45
N ILE A 2 8.27 -8.01 3.39
CA ILE A 2 8.10 -6.76 4.15
C ILE A 2 7.80 -7.12 5.61
N ASN A 3 8.49 -6.48 6.56
CA ASN A 3 8.31 -6.73 7.99
C ASN A 3 7.31 -5.76 8.63
N ALA A 4 6.08 -5.74 8.10
CA ALA A 4 4.96 -4.95 8.61
C ALA A 4 3.65 -5.66 8.29
N ASP A 5 2.84 -5.98 9.32
CA ASP A 5 1.53 -6.63 9.15
C ASP A 5 0.35 -5.66 9.30
N ILE A 6 0.57 -4.52 9.95
CA ILE A 6 -0.37 -3.39 9.99
C ILE A 6 0.33 -2.17 9.40
N MET A 7 -0.16 -1.72 8.24
CA MET A 7 0.28 -0.48 7.63
C MET A 7 -0.88 0.49 7.52
N THR A 8 -0.64 1.77 7.77
CA THR A 8 -1.66 2.82 7.62
C THR A 8 -1.56 3.47 6.24
N ALA A 9 -2.65 3.47 5.48
CA ALA A 9 -2.77 4.32 4.30
C ALA A 9 -3.05 5.76 4.74
N ILE A 10 -2.00 6.48 5.13
CA ILE A 10 -2.11 7.73 5.87
C ILE A 10 -2.75 8.85 5.05
N VAL A 11 -3.60 9.64 5.72
CA VAL A 11 -4.15 10.88 5.16
C VAL A 11 -3.05 11.94 4.94
N THR A 12 -3.31 12.90 4.06
CA THR A 12 -2.47 14.10 3.91
C THR A 12 -3.16 15.25 4.65
N PRO A 13 -2.65 15.71 5.80
CA PRO A 13 -3.23 16.86 6.50
C PRO A 13 -3.03 18.15 5.73
N PHE A 14 -4.06 19.00 5.68
CA PHE A 14 -3.99 20.32 5.05
C PHE A 14 -4.35 21.42 6.05
N GLY A 15 -3.68 22.56 5.92
CA GLY A 15 -3.98 23.80 6.61
C GLY A 15 -5.25 24.47 6.07
N ALA A 16 -5.70 25.51 6.77
CA ALA A 16 -6.87 26.30 6.35
C ALA A 16 -6.65 27.10 5.05
N ASP A 17 -5.39 27.29 4.66
CA ASP A 17 -4.96 27.89 3.40
C ASP A 17 -4.93 26.89 2.24
N GLY A 18 -5.12 25.60 2.52
CA GLY A 18 -5.08 24.53 1.52
C GLY A 18 -3.68 23.93 1.29
N GLU A 19 -2.65 24.43 1.99
CA GLU A 19 -1.30 23.89 1.91
C GLU A 19 -1.14 22.65 2.79
N ILE A 20 -0.18 21.78 2.48
CA ILE A 20 0.10 20.58 3.28
C ILE A 20 0.61 20.98 4.67
N ASP A 21 -0.03 20.47 5.73
CA ASP A 21 0.40 20.68 7.11
C ASP A 21 1.37 19.58 7.56
N PHE A 22 2.66 19.84 7.37
CA PHE A 22 3.73 18.91 7.75
C PHE A 22 3.87 18.71 9.26
N ASN A 23 3.48 19.68 10.10
CA ASN A 23 3.54 19.51 11.55
C ASN A 23 2.45 18.53 12.01
N ALA A 24 1.23 18.69 11.49
CA ALA A 24 0.14 17.76 11.74
C ALA A 24 0.46 16.36 11.19
N LEU A 25 1.11 16.27 10.02
CA LEU A 25 1.57 15.00 9.45
C LEU A 25 2.60 14.30 10.36
N GLU A 26 3.55 15.05 10.93
CA GLU A 26 4.53 14.51 11.88
C GLU A 26 3.87 14.01 13.17
N GLU A 27 2.97 14.80 13.76
CA GLU A 27 2.22 14.42 14.96
C GLU A 27 1.41 13.14 14.71
N LEU A 28 0.66 13.08 13.60
CA LEU A 28 -0.13 11.92 13.21
C LEU A 28 0.76 10.69 12.98
N THR A 29 1.90 10.84 12.30
CA THR A 29 2.82 9.73 12.04
C THR A 29 3.36 9.15 13.35
N ASN A 30 3.76 10.02 14.29
CA ASN A 30 4.25 9.59 15.60
C ASN A 30 3.17 8.89 16.42
N HIS A 31 1.93 9.40 16.37
CA HIS A 31 0.78 8.75 16.99
C HIS A 31 0.55 7.35 16.43
N LEU A 32 0.49 7.21 15.10
CA LEU A 32 0.23 5.94 14.41
C LEU A 32 1.29 4.88 14.70
N ILE A 33 2.58 5.25 14.73
CA ILE A 33 3.66 4.34 15.15
C ILE A 33 3.43 3.88 16.60
N ALA A 34 3.11 4.82 17.51
CA ALA A 34 2.89 4.50 18.91
C ALA A 34 1.66 3.60 19.13
N THR A 35 0.67 3.66 18.24
CA THR A 35 -0.54 2.83 18.28
C THR A 35 -0.45 1.56 17.43
N GLY A 36 0.72 1.22 16.89
CA GLY A 36 0.96 -0.11 16.31
C GLY A 36 1.13 -0.18 14.80
N SER A 37 1.11 0.93 14.06
CA SER A 37 1.44 0.93 12.64
C SER A 37 2.94 0.68 12.44
N GLN A 38 3.26 -0.35 11.66
CA GLN A 38 4.64 -0.77 11.36
C GLN A 38 5.13 -0.28 9.99
N GLY A 39 4.22 0.27 9.20
CA GLY A 39 4.52 0.88 7.92
C GLY A 39 3.41 1.81 7.46
N PHE A 40 3.67 2.50 6.37
CA PHE A 40 2.79 3.52 5.84
C PHE A 40 2.69 3.42 4.33
N VAL A 41 1.49 3.65 3.82
CA VAL A 41 1.29 4.04 2.43
C VAL A 41 1.01 5.55 2.42
N ILE A 42 2.00 6.34 1.99
CA ILE A 42 1.83 7.77 1.74
C ILE A 42 1.42 7.99 0.28
N GLY A 43 0.53 8.95 0.04
CA GLY A 43 0.03 9.16 -1.31
C GLY A 43 -0.78 7.98 -1.85
N GLY A 44 -1.50 7.27 -1.00
CA GLY A 44 -2.55 6.34 -1.43
C GLY A 44 -3.85 7.08 -1.80
N THR A 45 -4.94 6.33 -2.02
CA THR A 45 -6.26 6.95 -2.22
C THR A 45 -6.71 7.76 -1.00
N THR A 46 -6.45 7.26 0.21
CA THR A 46 -6.75 7.94 1.48
C THR A 46 -5.92 9.21 1.68
N GLY A 47 -4.70 9.25 1.14
CA GLY A 47 -3.83 10.42 1.13
C GLY A 47 -4.13 11.41 0.00
N GLU A 48 -5.22 11.21 -0.74
CA GLU A 48 -5.75 12.17 -1.73
C GLU A 48 -4.80 12.46 -2.92
N THR A 49 -3.91 11.54 -3.28
CA THR A 49 -2.94 11.73 -4.40
C THR A 49 -3.50 12.26 -5.70
N PRO A 50 -4.73 11.89 -6.16
CA PRO A 50 -5.28 12.46 -7.38
C PRO A 50 -5.50 13.98 -7.36
N THR A 51 -5.54 14.62 -6.19
CA THR A 51 -5.74 16.07 -6.04
C THR A 51 -4.46 16.85 -5.80
N LEU A 52 -3.33 16.17 -5.60
CA LEU A 52 -2.02 16.81 -5.46
C LEU A 52 -1.35 17.01 -6.82
N SER A 53 -0.68 18.14 -6.98
CA SER A 53 0.26 18.38 -8.07
C SER A 53 1.49 17.50 -7.98
N HIS A 54 2.32 17.51 -9.03
CA HIS A 54 3.58 16.78 -9.05
C HIS A 54 4.52 17.22 -7.92
N ASP A 55 4.75 18.52 -7.82
CA ASP A 55 5.68 19.11 -6.86
C ASP A 55 5.22 18.86 -5.41
N GLU A 56 3.92 18.98 -5.13
CA GLU A 56 3.35 18.66 -3.82
C GLU A 56 3.58 17.20 -3.43
N LYS A 57 3.47 16.25 -4.37
CA LYS A 57 3.75 14.83 -4.07
C LYS A 57 5.21 14.59 -3.76
N VAL A 58 6.13 15.17 -4.56
CA VAL A 58 7.57 15.03 -4.33
C VAL A 58 7.95 15.61 -2.97
N GLU A 59 7.42 16.80 -2.62
CA GLU A 59 7.64 17.40 -1.31
C GLU A 59 7.03 16.53 -0.20
N LEU A 60 5.78 16.08 -0.35
CA LEU A 60 5.10 15.22 0.60
C LEU A 60 5.91 13.96 0.92
N TYR A 61 6.36 13.24 -0.10
CA TYR A 61 7.08 11.97 0.07
C TYR A 61 8.46 12.19 0.68
N THR A 62 9.15 13.26 0.27
CA THR A 62 10.45 13.64 0.83
C THR A 62 10.33 13.98 2.32
N ARG A 63 9.37 14.82 2.69
CA ARG A 63 9.15 15.22 4.10
C ARG A 63 8.64 14.05 4.93
N PHE A 64 7.76 13.22 4.37
CA PHE A 64 7.25 12.04 5.07
C PHE A 64 8.35 11.02 5.37
N ALA A 65 9.24 10.72 4.41
CA ALA A 65 10.38 9.83 4.65
C ALA A 65 11.31 10.37 5.76
N GLN A 66 11.55 11.69 5.78
CA GLN A 66 12.31 12.36 6.85
C GLN A 66 11.62 12.26 8.21
N ILE A 67 10.30 12.44 8.26
CA ILE A 67 9.49 12.28 9.47
C ILE A 67 9.61 10.85 9.99
N VAL A 68 9.41 9.84 9.13
CA VAL A 68 9.48 8.42 9.52
C VAL A 68 10.88 8.05 10.00
N ALA A 69 11.94 8.60 9.37
CA ALA A 69 13.34 8.44 9.80
C ALA A 69 13.75 6.97 10.00
N GLY A 70 13.28 6.07 9.15
CA GLY A 70 13.59 4.63 9.18
C GLY A 70 12.92 3.84 10.32
N ARG A 71 11.96 4.44 11.06
CA ARG A 71 11.25 3.76 12.16
C ARG A 71 10.16 2.79 11.69
N ALA A 72 9.73 2.92 10.44
CA ALA A 72 8.65 2.14 9.83
C ALA A 72 8.90 2.04 8.31
N THR A 73 8.30 1.04 7.65
CA THR A 73 8.36 0.91 6.19
C THR A 73 7.56 2.02 5.51
N VAL A 74 8.09 2.61 4.44
CA VAL A 74 7.40 3.65 3.66
C VAL A 74 7.16 3.18 2.23
N ILE A 75 5.88 3.15 1.85
CA ILE A 75 5.42 2.86 0.50
C ILE A 75 4.82 4.15 -0.07
N ALA A 76 5.32 4.64 -1.20
CA ALA A 76 4.81 5.85 -1.84
C ALA A 76 3.89 5.52 -3.03
N GLY A 77 2.73 6.17 -3.12
CA GLY A 77 1.81 5.99 -4.25
C GLY A 77 2.25 6.74 -5.51
N THR A 78 2.55 6.01 -6.57
CA THR A 78 3.09 6.57 -7.83
C THR A 78 2.24 6.24 -9.06
N GLY A 79 1.28 5.31 -8.93
CA GLY A 79 0.45 4.86 -10.04
C GLY A 79 -0.48 5.93 -10.59
N SER A 80 -0.55 6.01 -11.92
CA SER A 80 -1.56 6.75 -12.68
C SER A 80 -2.23 5.85 -13.73
N ASN A 81 -3.10 6.41 -14.56
CA ASN A 81 -3.67 5.68 -15.70
C ASN A 81 -2.78 5.67 -16.95
N SER A 82 -1.61 6.31 -16.90
CA SER A 82 -0.64 6.43 -17.99
C SER A 82 0.65 5.70 -17.63
N THR A 83 1.03 4.71 -18.43
CA THR A 83 2.27 3.95 -18.21
C THR A 83 3.50 4.84 -18.18
N GLN A 84 3.60 5.80 -19.12
CA GLN A 84 4.76 6.69 -19.18
C GLN A 84 4.86 7.60 -17.95
N GLU A 85 3.74 8.16 -17.51
CA GLU A 85 3.69 9.04 -16.33
C GLU A 85 4.02 8.25 -15.06
N THR A 86 3.40 7.07 -14.89
CA THR A 86 3.68 6.17 -13.78
C THR A 86 5.15 5.76 -13.74
N THR A 87 5.74 5.44 -14.89
CA THR A 87 7.16 5.05 -15.00
C THR A 87 8.07 6.19 -14.57
N ASN A 88 7.87 7.39 -15.14
CA ASN A 88 8.69 8.56 -14.83
C ASN A 88 8.61 8.93 -13.35
N PHE A 89 7.38 8.98 -12.81
CA PHE A 89 7.17 9.40 -11.43
C PHE A 89 7.64 8.33 -10.44
N THR A 90 7.47 7.03 -10.74
CA THR A 90 8.02 5.95 -9.92
C THR A 90 9.54 6.02 -9.88
N HIS A 91 10.20 6.25 -11.01
CA HIS A 91 11.65 6.42 -11.07
C HIS A 91 12.11 7.61 -10.21
N GLU A 92 11.49 8.79 -10.36
CA GLU A 92 11.80 9.97 -9.56
C GLU A 92 11.61 9.75 -8.06
N VAL A 93 10.48 9.16 -7.66
CA VAL A 93 10.19 8.86 -6.25
C VAL A 93 11.13 7.81 -5.68
N SER A 94 11.62 6.87 -6.50
CA SER A 94 12.59 5.86 -6.07
C SER A 94 13.96 6.42 -5.70
N GLU A 95 14.28 7.66 -6.08
CA GLU A 95 15.51 8.36 -5.70
C GLU A 95 15.40 9.06 -4.34
N ILE A 96 14.20 9.16 -3.75
CA ILE A 96 13.96 9.81 -2.46
C ILE A 96 14.45 8.88 -1.34
N PRO A 97 15.46 9.28 -0.54
CA PRO A 97 15.96 8.44 0.55
C PRO A 97 14.88 8.16 1.60
N GLY A 98 14.71 6.88 1.95
CA GLY A 98 13.72 6.43 2.93
C GLY A 98 12.38 6.02 2.34
N ILE A 99 12.20 6.05 1.02
CA ILE A 99 11.13 5.31 0.34
C ILE A 99 11.60 3.88 0.09
N ASP A 100 10.85 2.89 0.59
CA ASP A 100 11.20 1.48 0.47
C ASP A 100 10.53 0.80 -0.72
N TYR A 101 9.32 1.24 -1.08
CA TYR A 101 8.50 0.65 -2.15
C TYR A 101 7.63 1.69 -2.85
N ALA A 102 7.21 1.37 -4.07
CA ALA A 102 6.22 2.15 -4.81
C ALA A 102 4.88 1.41 -4.91
N LEU A 103 3.78 2.05 -4.50
CA LEU A 103 2.42 1.54 -4.70
C LEU A 103 1.89 1.99 -6.07
N VAL A 104 1.66 1.03 -6.96
CA VAL A 104 1.20 1.29 -8.33
C VAL A 104 -0.21 0.73 -8.50
N VAL A 105 -1.19 1.63 -8.64
CA VAL A 105 -2.59 1.27 -8.87
C VAL A 105 -2.82 0.79 -10.29
N VAL A 106 -3.71 -0.19 -10.45
CA VAL A 106 -4.22 -0.59 -11.78
C VAL A 106 -4.74 0.66 -12.52
N PRO A 107 -4.36 0.87 -13.80
CA PRO A 107 -4.81 2.04 -14.56
C PRO A 107 -6.33 2.22 -14.53
N TYR A 108 -6.76 3.29 -13.88
CA TYR A 108 -8.17 3.68 -13.75
C TYR A 108 -8.62 4.48 -14.97
N TYR A 109 -9.94 4.65 -15.13
CA TYR A 109 -10.58 5.35 -16.27
C TYR A 109 -10.47 4.61 -17.62
N ASN A 110 -9.26 4.29 -18.09
CA ASN A 110 -9.03 3.63 -19.37
C ASN A 110 -9.37 2.13 -19.40
N LYS A 111 -9.36 1.46 -18.24
CA LYS A 111 -9.78 0.06 -18.05
C LYS A 111 -9.06 -0.90 -19.03
N PRO A 112 -7.72 -1.00 -18.98
CA PRO A 112 -6.98 -1.89 -19.86
C PRO A 112 -7.41 -3.36 -19.65
N ASN A 113 -7.20 -4.20 -20.65
CA ASN A 113 -7.35 -5.64 -20.48
C ASN A 113 -6.14 -6.22 -19.72
N GLN A 114 -6.21 -7.50 -19.33
CA GLN A 114 -5.15 -8.17 -18.54
C GLN A 114 -3.77 -8.06 -19.20
N ARG A 115 -3.68 -8.21 -20.53
CA ARG A 115 -2.42 -8.04 -21.26
C ARG A 115 -1.85 -6.63 -21.15
N GLY A 116 -2.72 -5.61 -21.19
CA GLY A 116 -2.34 -4.23 -20.99
C GLY A 116 -1.90 -3.95 -19.55
N MET A 117 -2.54 -4.57 -18.56
CA MET A 117 -2.13 -4.48 -17.15
C MET A 117 -0.75 -5.11 -16.94
N MET A 118 -0.51 -6.31 -17.47
CA MET A 118 0.80 -6.97 -17.39
C MET A 118 1.90 -6.09 -17.98
N ALA A 119 1.72 -5.63 -19.23
CA ALA A 119 2.70 -4.76 -19.87
C ALA A 119 2.92 -3.44 -19.12
N HIS A 120 1.89 -2.89 -18.48
CA HIS A 120 2.02 -1.69 -17.65
C HIS A 120 2.92 -1.93 -16.45
N PHE A 121 2.64 -2.98 -15.66
CA PHE A 121 3.43 -3.29 -14.46
C PHE A 121 4.86 -3.73 -14.79
N GLU A 122 5.07 -4.51 -15.85
CA GLU A 122 6.40 -4.91 -16.32
C GLU A 122 7.26 -3.69 -16.66
N VAL A 123 6.74 -2.75 -17.46
CA VAL A 123 7.48 -1.53 -17.85
C VAL A 123 7.82 -0.67 -16.63
N VAL A 124 6.89 -0.50 -15.68
CA VAL A 124 7.15 0.28 -14.48
C VAL A 124 8.20 -0.42 -13.59
N ALA A 125 8.11 -1.74 -13.44
CA ALA A 125 9.03 -2.54 -12.65
C ALA A 125 10.46 -2.50 -13.23
N GLU A 126 10.61 -2.53 -14.55
CA GLU A 126 11.93 -2.44 -15.22
C GLU A 126 12.65 -1.10 -15.01
N ASN A 127 11.94 -0.04 -14.65
CA ASN A 127 12.46 1.33 -14.57
C ASN A 127 12.43 1.92 -13.15
N SER A 128 12.08 1.12 -12.14
CA SER A 128 12.03 1.54 -10.74
C SER A 128 13.26 1.05 -9.97
N ASN A 129 13.91 1.92 -9.18
CA ASN A 129 15.01 1.50 -8.30
C ASN A 129 14.52 0.85 -7.00
N VAL A 130 13.23 1.02 -6.65
CA VAL A 130 12.59 0.36 -5.51
C VAL A 130 11.55 -0.66 -5.98
N PRO A 131 11.28 -1.74 -5.23
CA PRO A 131 10.29 -2.72 -5.65
C PRO A 131 8.85 -2.17 -5.64
N LEU A 132 8.00 -2.73 -6.50
CA LEU A 132 6.61 -2.34 -6.62
C LEU A 132 5.70 -3.15 -5.69
N ILE A 133 4.67 -2.49 -5.19
CA ILE A 133 3.46 -3.10 -4.65
C ILE A 133 2.31 -2.77 -5.60
N MET A 134 1.75 -3.78 -6.23
CA MET A 134 0.59 -3.59 -7.11
C MET A 134 -0.64 -3.25 -6.28
N TYR A 135 -1.54 -2.40 -6.78
CA TYR A 135 -2.76 -2.02 -6.08
C TYR A 135 -4.00 -2.28 -6.93
N ASN A 136 -4.73 -3.32 -6.56
CA ASN A 136 -5.93 -3.80 -7.24
C ASN A 136 -7.17 -3.39 -6.45
N ILE A 137 -7.89 -2.37 -6.93
CA ILE A 137 -9.11 -1.85 -6.29
C ILE A 137 -10.22 -1.60 -7.32
N PRO A 138 -10.90 -2.66 -7.78
CA PRO A 138 -11.87 -2.57 -8.87
C PRO A 138 -13.00 -1.58 -8.62
N GLY A 139 -13.40 -1.40 -7.35
CA GLY A 139 -14.41 -0.42 -6.93
C GLY A 139 -14.04 1.03 -7.27
N ARG A 140 -12.75 1.34 -7.49
CA ARG A 140 -12.27 2.68 -7.89
C ARG A 140 -11.72 2.74 -9.29
N THR A 141 -11.07 1.68 -9.77
CA THR A 141 -10.48 1.64 -11.11
C THR A 141 -11.52 1.30 -12.19
N GLY A 142 -12.59 0.62 -11.80
CA GLY A 142 -13.64 0.15 -12.70
C GLY A 142 -13.20 -1.04 -13.58
N VAL A 143 -12.09 -1.69 -13.24
CA VAL A 143 -11.57 -2.90 -13.87
C VAL A 143 -10.81 -3.75 -12.83
N THR A 144 -10.93 -5.07 -12.94
CA THR A 144 -10.25 -6.02 -12.05
C THR A 144 -9.00 -6.56 -12.70
N MET A 145 -7.88 -6.54 -11.99
CA MET A 145 -6.72 -7.38 -12.32
C MET A 145 -6.99 -8.79 -11.79
N ALA A 146 -6.96 -9.78 -12.67
CA ALA A 146 -7.23 -11.17 -12.31
C ALA A 146 -6.11 -11.73 -11.42
N THR A 147 -6.44 -12.65 -10.52
CA THR A 147 -5.45 -13.30 -9.65
C THR A 147 -4.35 -14.01 -10.46
N ASP A 148 -4.69 -14.66 -11.57
CA ASP A 148 -3.70 -15.25 -12.50
C ASP A 148 -2.71 -14.22 -13.06
N THR A 149 -3.17 -12.98 -13.28
CA THR A 149 -2.31 -11.88 -13.71
C THR A 149 -1.38 -11.43 -12.58
N VAL A 150 -1.87 -11.38 -11.35
CA VAL A 150 -1.05 -11.10 -10.16
C VAL A 150 0.02 -12.18 -9.97
N VAL A 151 -0.34 -13.47 -10.04
CA VAL A 151 0.59 -14.61 -9.96
C VAL A 151 1.62 -14.59 -11.09
N THR A 152 1.23 -14.22 -12.30
CA THR A 152 2.19 -14.08 -13.40
C THR A 152 3.21 -12.98 -13.10
N LEU A 153 2.74 -11.83 -12.61
CA LEU A 153 3.58 -10.67 -12.29
C LEU A 153 4.43 -10.87 -11.03
N SER A 154 4.02 -11.72 -10.08
CA SER A 154 4.81 -12.01 -8.87
C SER A 154 6.14 -12.70 -9.17
N HIS A 155 6.31 -13.29 -10.36
CA HIS A 155 7.60 -13.82 -10.80
C HIS A 155 8.61 -12.74 -11.20
N ASN A 156 8.21 -11.48 -11.33
CA ASN A 156 9.12 -10.37 -11.56
C ASN A 156 9.81 -9.97 -10.24
N ALA A 157 11.14 -10.07 -10.19
CA ALA A 157 11.92 -9.81 -8.98
C ALA A 157 11.77 -8.39 -8.41
N ASN A 158 11.32 -7.41 -9.22
CA ASN A 158 11.08 -6.04 -8.76
C ASN A 158 9.60 -5.75 -8.44
N ILE A 159 8.75 -6.78 -8.42
CA ILE A 159 7.36 -6.69 -7.95
C ILE A 159 7.27 -7.50 -6.65
N ALA A 160 7.28 -6.78 -5.52
CA ALA A 160 7.37 -7.38 -4.20
C ALA A 160 6.03 -7.80 -3.61
N GLY A 161 4.90 -7.33 -4.13
CA GLY A 161 3.61 -7.65 -3.53
C GLY A 161 2.39 -7.04 -4.20
N VAL A 162 1.24 -7.25 -3.58
CA VAL A 162 -0.05 -6.68 -3.95
C VAL A 162 -0.83 -6.20 -2.72
N LYS A 163 -1.43 -5.01 -2.83
CA LYS A 163 -2.56 -4.56 -2.05
C LYS A 163 -3.84 -4.94 -2.80
N GLN A 164 -4.53 -5.96 -2.32
CA GLN A 164 -5.72 -6.52 -2.92
C GLN A 164 -6.98 -6.03 -2.18
N CYS A 165 -7.88 -5.36 -2.91
CA CYS A 165 -9.18 -4.89 -2.41
C CYS A 165 -10.31 -5.61 -3.13
N THR A 166 -10.35 -6.94 -3.00
CA THR A 166 -11.39 -7.80 -3.58
C THR A 166 -11.92 -8.78 -2.53
N SER A 167 -12.17 -10.05 -2.86
CA SER A 167 -12.72 -11.03 -1.93
C SER A 167 -11.64 -11.76 -1.14
N ILE A 168 -12.05 -12.47 -0.10
CA ILE A 168 -11.14 -13.30 0.70
C ILE A 168 -10.64 -14.52 -0.08
N GLU A 169 -11.45 -15.04 -1.00
CA GLU A 169 -11.08 -16.16 -1.89
C GLU A 169 -9.97 -15.76 -2.87
N ASP A 170 -9.99 -14.51 -3.37
CA ASP A 170 -8.91 -13.98 -4.18
C ASP A 170 -7.61 -13.90 -3.37
N LEU A 171 -7.68 -13.44 -2.11
CA LEU A 171 -6.51 -13.39 -1.22
C LEU A 171 -5.95 -14.78 -0.92
N GLU A 172 -6.81 -15.76 -0.62
CA GLU A 172 -6.44 -17.15 -0.37
C GLU A 172 -5.72 -17.74 -1.59
N TYR A 173 -6.30 -17.57 -2.78
CA TYR A 173 -5.67 -18.02 -4.02
C TYR A 173 -4.27 -17.43 -4.21
N LEU A 174 -4.08 -16.14 -3.94
CA LEU A 174 -2.78 -15.48 -4.08
C LEU A 174 -1.76 -15.99 -3.06
N VAL A 175 -2.17 -16.22 -1.81
CA VAL A 175 -1.30 -16.80 -0.78
C VAL A 175 -0.85 -18.22 -1.16
N GLU A 176 -1.75 -19.02 -1.76
CA GLU A 176 -1.42 -20.40 -2.15
C GLU A 176 -0.57 -20.52 -3.42
N ASN A 177 -0.65 -19.52 -4.32
CA ASN A 177 -0.06 -19.59 -5.66
C ASN A 177 1.08 -18.58 -5.88
N THR A 178 1.59 -17.95 -4.83
CA THR A 178 2.77 -17.09 -4.91
C THR A 178 3.80 -17.45 -3.84
N ASP A 179 5.08 -17.39 -4.21
CA ASP A 179 6.22 -17.64 -3.32
C ASP A 179 7.02 -16.34 -3.17
N ASP A 180 7.54 -16.05 -1.97
CA ASP A 180 8.33 -14.84 -1.68
C ASP A 180 7.67 -13.50 -2.10
N PHE A 181 6.33 -13.47 -2.08
CA PHE A 181 5.52 -12.34 -2.54
C PHE A 181 4.58 -11.85 -1.42
N ASN A 182 4.49 -10.53 -1.23
CA ASN A 182 3.67 -9.98 -0.15
C ASN A 182 2.21 -9.78 -0.59
N VAL A 183 1.27 -10.41 0.12
CA VAL A 183 -0.18 -10.26 -0.11
C VAL A 183 -0.78 -9.48 1.05
N TYR A 184 -1.29 -8.28 0.77
CA TYR A 184 -1.98 -7.44 1.75
C TYR A 184 -3.44 -7.26 1.35
N THR A 185 -4.37 -7.38 2.31
CA THR A 185 -5.72 -6.85 2.10
C THR A 185 -5.71 -5.34 2.24
N GLY A 186 -6.51 -4.65 1.43
CA GLY A 186 -6.83 -3.24 1.63
C GLY A 186 -8.23 -3.00 2.22
N GLU A 187 -8.91 -4.06 2.66
CA GLU A 187 -10.25 -4.00 3.27
C GLU A 187 -10.14 -4.26 4.78
N ASP A 188 -10.45 -3.26 5.60
CA ASP A 188 -10.31 -3.36 7.07
C ASP A 188 -11.13 -4.52 7.66
N VAL A 189 -12.31 -4.78 7.08
CA VAL A 189 -13.20 -5.88 7.49
C VAL A 189 -12.60 -7.27 7.25
N GLN A 190 -11.58 -7.37 6.40
CA GLN A 190 -10.89 -8.62 6.10
C GLN A 190 -9.59 -8.78 6.89
N ALA A 191 -9.15 -7.79 7.68
CA ALA A 191 -7.80 -7.76 8.28
C ALA A 191 -7.45 -9.07 9.02
N LEU A 192 -8.30 -9.50 9.95
CA LEU A 192 -8.07 -10.74 10.69
C LEU A 192 -8.14 -11.98 9.79
N SER A 193 -9.17 -12.09 8.96
CA SER A 193 -9.35 -13.23 8.06
C SER A 193 -8.19 -13.38 7.07
N ALA A 194 -7.66 -12.27 6.55
CA ALA A 194 -6.51 -12.26 5.66
C ALA A 194 -5.24 -12.78 6.38
N LYS A 195 -4.99 -12.33 7.61
CA LYS A 195 -3.88 -12.85 8.43
C LYS A 195 -4.05 -14.35 8.73
N MET A 196 -5.28 -14.80 9.00
CA MET A 196 -5.59 -16.22 9.26
C MET A 196 -5.27 -17.15 8.09
N ILE A 197 -5.50 -16.71 6.86
CA ILE A 197 -5.20 -17.48 5.65
C ILE A 197 -3.75 -17.34 5.18
N GLY A 198 -2.89 -16.64 5.94
CA GLY A 198 -1.46 -16.50 5.64
C GLY A 198 -1.08 -15.27 4.81
N ALA A 199 -1.99 -14.33 4.57
CA ALA A 199 -1.63 -13.04 3.99
C ALA A 199 -0.74 -12.25 4.96
N ASN A 200 0.07 -11.33 4.42
CA ASN A 200 1.06 -10.57 5.19
C ASN A 200 0.43 -9.51 6.09
N GLY A 201 -0.83 -9.16 5.88
CA GLY A 201 -1.58 -8.29 6.78
C GLY A 201 -2.50 -7.32 6.05
N VAL A 202 -2.61 -6.10 6.56
CA VAL A 202 -3.55 -5.08 6.09
C VAL A 202 -2.88 -3.73 5.82
N ILE A 203 -3.27 -3.10 4.71
CA ILE A 203 -3.02 -1.68 4.45
C ILE A 203 -4.34 -0.93 4.72
N SER A 204 -4.42 -0.37 5.92
CA SER A 204 -5.67 -0.03 6.61
C SER A 204 -6.02 1.46 6.55
N VAL A 205 -7.31 1.76 6.56
CA VAL A 205 -7.85 3.09 6.90
C VAL A 205 -8.20 3.14 8.38
N ALA A 206 -8.88 2.12 8.91
CA ALA A 206 -9.31 2.04 10.31
C ALA A 206 -8.18 2.20 11.33
N SER A 207 -6.94 1.82 10.99
CA SER A 207 -5.75 1.98 11.84
C SER A 207 -5.46 3.42 12.27
N HIS A 208 -6.04 4.44 11.60
CA HIS A 208 -6.01 5.83 12.10
C HIS A 208 -6.65 6.01 13.46
N ILE A 209 -7.65 5.19 13.77
CA ILE A 209 -8.49 5.34 14.96
C ILE A 209 -8.34 4.11 15.88
N TYR A 210 -8.26 2.92 15.29
CA TYR A 210 -8.28 1.64 15.99
C TYR A 210 -6.94 0.91 15.95
N GLY A 211 -5.82 1.64 15.82
CA GLY A 211 -4.49 1.03 15.68
C GLY A 211 -4.14 0.09 16.83
N SER A 212 -4.41 0.49 18.08
CA SER A 212 -4.04 -0.28 19.27
C SER A 212 -4.86 -1.57 19.36
N GLU A 213 -6.15 -1.49 19.05
CA GLU A 213 -7.08 -2.62 19.02
C GLU A 213 -6.72 -3.59 17.89
N MET A 214 -6.35 -3.10 16.71
CA MET A 214 -5.88 -3.93 15.62
C MET A 214 -4.57 -4.65 15.98
N ARG A 215 -3.64 -3.96 16.66
CA ARG A 215 -2.38 -4.56 17.15
C ARG A 215 -2.65 -5.63 18.21
N GLU A 216 -3.54 -5.36 19.17
CA GLU A 216 -3.95 -6.33 20.19
C GLU A 216 -4.57 -7.58 19.55
N MET A 217 -5.46 -7.40 18.57
CA MET A 217 -6.06 -8.49 17.80
C MET A 217 -5.01 -9.33 17.07
N TYR A 218 -4.03 -8.70 16.40
CA TYR A 218 -2.98 -9.44 15.69
C TYR A 218 -2.02 -10.15 16.66
N ASP A 219 -1.67 -9.52 17.78
CA ASP A 219 -0.83 -10.12 18.82
C ASP A 219 -1.52 -11.31 19.51
N ALA A 220 -2.82 -11.23 19.72
CA ALA A 220 -3.63 -12.32 20.26
C ALA A 220 -3.62 -13.51 19.30
N PHE A 221 -3.83 -13.26 18.00
CA PHE A 221 -3.75 -14.30 16.97
C PHE A 221 -2.35 -14.95 16.93
N ASP A 222 -1.28 -14.17 16.93
CA ASP A 222 0.11 -14.68 16.88
C ASP A 222 0.47 -15.52 18.12
N LYS A 223 -0.17 -15.25 19.27
CA LYS A 223 -0.03 -16.03 20.51
C LYS A 223 -0.99 -17.24 20.59
N GLY A 224 -1.92 -17.37 19.66
CA GLY A 224 -2.97 -18.39 19.69
C GLY A 224 -4.06 -18.15 20.75
N ASP A 225 -4.21 -16.92 21.24
CA ASP A 225 -5.25 -16.55 22.21
C ASP A 225 -6.57 -16.19 21.50
N LEU A 226 -7.27 -17.22 21.05
CA LEU A 226 -8.50 -17.06 20.27
C LEU A 226 -9.67 -16.45 21.05
N LYS A 227 -9.60 -16.36 22.38
CA LYS A 227 -10.67 -15.76 23.20
C LYS A 227 -10.73 -14.24 23.06
N LEU A 228 -9.60 -13.60 22.82
CA LEU A 228 -9.51 -12.16 22.57
C LEU A 228 -9.93 -11.77 21.14
N LEU A 229 -10.24 -12.76 20.30
CA LEU A 229 -10.75 -12.57 18.94
C LEU A 229 -12.29 -12.67 18.88
N GLU A 230 -12.96 -12.97 19.99
CA GLU A 230 -14.42 -12.99 20.08
C GLU A 230 -14.96 -11.53 20.14
N PRO A 231 -16.02 -11.21 19.37
CA PRO A 231 -16.61 -9.87 19.31
C PRO A 231 -17.36 -9.45 20.60
#